data_AF-A0A9E2SDG8-F1
#
_entry.id   AF-A0A9E2SDG8-F1
#
_cell.length_a   1.000
_cell.length_b   1.000
_cell.length_c   1.000
_cell.angle_alpha   90.00
_cell.angle_beta   90.00
_cell.angle_gamma   90.00
#
_symmetry.space_group_name_H-M   'P 1'
#
loop_
_entity.id
_entity.type
_entity.pdbx_description
1 polymer ?
#
loop_
_entity_poly.entity_id
_entity_poly.type
_entity_poly.pdbx_seq_one_letter_code
_entity_poly.pdbx_strand_id
1 'polypeptide(L)' 'MSFQAYIDNIKAKTGKSPEDFKKLAEKKGFLKKGELLATVKAGQIVEWLKEDFELGHGHAMAIYATFKGKTE' A
#
# COMPACT_ATOMS: atom_id res chain seq x y z
N MET A 1 4.62 16.47 -7.32
CA MET A 1 4.21 15.18 -7.94
C MET A 1 2.88 14.79 -7.34
N SER A 2 1.86 14.57 -8.17
CA SER A 2 0.51 14.23 -7.72
C SER A 2 0.45 12.79 -7.22
N PHE A 3 -0.47 12.49 -6.31
CA PHE A 3 -0.74 11.14 -5.80
C PHE A 3 -0.94 10.12 -6.93
N GLN A 4 -1.63 10.53 -8.00
CA GLN A 4 -1.83 9.73 -9.21
C GLN A 4 -0.53 9.25 -9.84
N ALA A 5 0.51 10.09 -9.90
CA ALA A 5 1.80 9.73 -10.47
C ALA A 5 2.53 8.67 -9.63
N TYR A 6 2.37 8.71 -8.30
CA TYR A 6 2.88 7.67 -7.42
C TYR A 6 2.19 6.33 -7.69
N ILE A 7 0.85 6.33 -7.77
CA ILE A 7 0.07 5.12 -8.04
C ILE A 7 0.43 4.53 -9.41
N ASP A 8 0.58 5.36 -10.43
CA ASP A 8 0.96 4.92 -11.77
C ASP A 8 2.35 4.28 -11.78
N ASN A 9 3.34 4.90 -11.11
CA ASN A 9 4.67 4.33 -10.96
C ASN A 9 4.67 3.01 -10.18
N ILE A 10 3.86 2.92 -9.12
CA ILE A 10 3.69 1.67 -8.37
C ILE A 10 3.10 0.59 -9.28
N LYS A 11 2.06 0.90 -10.04
CA LYS A 11 1.45 -0.04 -10.98
C LYS A 11 2.42 -0.46 -12.08
N ALA A 12 3.22 0.47 -12.61
CA ALA A 12 4.23 0.18 -13.61
C ALA A 12 5.35 -0.73 -13.06
N LYS A 13 5.75 -0.56 -11.80
CA LYS A 13 6.75 -1.41 -11.14
C LYS A 13 6.24 -2.78 -10.73
N THR A 14 5.05 -2.81 -10.16
CA THR A 14 4.52 -3.99 -9.44
C THR A 14 3.48 -4.76 -10.24
N GLY A 15 2.95 -4.16 -11.31
CA GLY A 15 1.80 -4.66 -12.06
C GLY A 15 0.48 -4.62 -11.28
N LYS A 16 0.46 -4.05 -10.07
CA LYS A 16 -0.68 -4.12 -9.14
C LYS A 16 -1.33 -2.76 -8.93
N SER A 17 -2.66 -2.78 -8.86
CA SER A 17 -3.45 -1.59 -8.54
C SER A 17 -3.58 -1.42 -7.02
N PRO A 18 -3.93 -0.21 -6.52
CA PRO A 18 -4.18 0.00 -5.08
C PRO A 18 -5.19 -0.99 -4.48
N GLU A 19 -6.19 -1.39 -5.26
CA GLU A 19 -7.18 -2.40 -4.87
C GLU A 19 -6.58 -3.80 -4.72
N ASP A 20 -5.61 -4.17 -5.56
CA ASP A 20 -4.87 -5.43 -5.41
C ASP A 20 -4.03 -5.42 -4.14
N PHE A 21 -3.41 -4.29 -3.82
CA PHE A 21 -2.70 -4.11 -2.56
C PHE A 21 -3.63 -4.24 -1.36
N LYS A 22 -4.86 -3.73 -1.44
CA LYS A 22 -5.87 -3.95 -0.38
C LYS A 22 -6.17 -5.43 -0.19
N LYS A 23 -6.45 -6.16 -1.28
CA LYS A 23 -6.70 -7.61 -1.22
C LYS A 23 -5.50 -8.38 -0.65
N LEU A 24 -4.28 -8.00 -1.01
CA LEU A 24 -3.06 -8.62 -0.49
C LEU A 24 -2.82 -8.30 0.97
N ALA A 25 -3.06 -7.06 1.37
CA ALA A 25 -2.99 -6.64 2.76
C ALA A 25 -4.07 -7.35 3.59
N GLU A 26 -5.28 -7.58 3.08
CA GLU A 26 -6.29 -8.41 3.76
C GLU A 26 -5.82 -9.87 3.89
N LYS A 27 -5.24 -10.44 2.83
CA LYS A 27 -4.65 -11.80 2.88
C LYS A 27 -3.49 -11.92 3.87
N LYS A 28 -2.64 -10.90 3.99
CA LYS A 28 -1.57 -10.84 5.00
C LYS A 28 -2.09 -10.56 6.41
N GLY A 29 -3.37 -10.23 6.57
CA GLY A 29 -3.93 -9.82 7.86
C GLY A 29 -3.49 -8.42 8.28
N PHE A 30 -3.16 -7.54 7.33
CA PHE A 30 -2.92 -6.12 7.57
C PHE A 30 -4.20 -5.29 7.56
N LEU A 31 -5.12 -5.65 6.68
CA LEU A 31 -6.46 -5.07 6.58
C LEU A 31 -7.49 -6.09 7.08
N LYS A 32 -8.59 -5.60 7.64
CA LYS A 32 -9.75 -6.40 8.00
C LYS A 32 -11.01 -5.61 7.67
N LYS A 33 -11.85 -6.16 6.79
CA LYS A 33 -13.08 -5.50 6.29
C LYS A 33 -12.79 -4.15 5.63
N GLY A 34 -11.68 -4.05 4.89
CA GLY A 34 -11.26 -2.80 4.24
C GLY A 34 -10.69 -1.73 5.18
N GLU A 35 -10.55 -2.01 6.48
CA GLU A 35 -9.92 -1.11 7.45
C GLU A 35 -8.56 -1.64 7.90
N LEU A 36 -7.61 -0.73 8.08
CA LEU A 36 -6.28 -1.08 8.59
C LEU A 36 -6.39 -1.51 10.04
N LEU A 37 -5.85 -2.70 10.37
CA LEU A 37 -5.83 -3.15 11.75
C LEU A 37 -4.98 -2.22 12.62
N ALA A 38 -5.48 -1.86 13.79
CA ALA A 38 -4.76 -1.02 14.76
C ALA A 38 -3.45 -1.65 15.25
N THR A 39 -3.33 -2.99 15.15
CA THR A 39 -2.11 -3.74 15.48
C THR A 39 -1.02 -3.58 14.42
N VAL A 40 -1.35 -3.10 13.23
CA VAL A 40 -0.46 -3.05 12.07
C VAL A 40 0.15 -1.67 11.97
N LYS A 41 1.47 -1.62 12.07
CA LYS A 41 2.21 -0.36 11.98
C LYS A 41 2.52 -0.02 10.52
N ALA A 42 2.59 1.27 10.21
CA ALA A 42 3.02 1.75 8.90
C ALA A 42 4.36 1.14 8.48
N GLY A 43 5.32 0.99 9.42
CA GLY A 43 6.62 0.36 9.17
C GLY A 43 6.51 -1.06 8.61
N GLN A 44 5.59 -1.89 9.14
CA GLN A 44 5.41 -3.27 8.65
C GLN A 44 4.90 -3.32 7.22
N ILE A 45 4.03 -2.37 6.86
CA ILE A 45 3.52 -2.25 5.49
C ILE A 45 4.61 -1.74 4.56
N VAL A 46 5.40 -0.77 5.03
CA VAL A 46 6.53 -0.26 4.25
C VAL A 46 7.59 -1.32 4.01
N GLU A 47 7.97 -2.08 5.03
CA GLU A 47 8.90 -3.21 4.90
C GLU A 47 8.34 -4.26 3.95
N TRP A 48 7.08 -4.67 4.14
CA TRP A 48 6.45 -5.62 3.21
C TRP A 48 6.46 -5.13 1.77
N LEU A 49 6.04 -3.89 1.52
CA LEU A 49 6.02 -3.32 0.17
C LEU A 49 7.43 -3.15 -0.42
N LYS A 50 8.43 -2.96 0.43
CA LYS A 50 9.82 -2.92 0.01
C LYS A 50 10.35 -4.32 -0.34
N GLU A 51 10.03 -5.34 0.46
CA GLU A 51 10.51 -6.71 0.28
C GLU A 51 9.82 -7.43 -0.90
N ASP A 52 8.50 -7.34 -1.01
CA ASP A 52 7.74 -8.01 -2.09
C ASP A 52 7.81 -7.25 -3.43
N PHE A 53 7.93 -5.92 -3.39
CA PHE A 53 7.68 -5.06 -4.54
C PHE A 53 8.75 -4.01 -4.81
N GLU A 54 9.84 -3.99 -4.03
CA GLU A 54 10.93 -3.02 -4.14
C GLU A 54 10.44 -1.56 -4.13
N LEU A 55 9.32 -1.31 -3.43
CA LEU A 55 8.77 0.02 -3.31
C LEU A 55 9.58 0.84 -2.30
N GLY A 56 10.05 2.00 -2.76
CA GLY A 56 10.68 2.98 -1.89
C GLY A 56 9.70 3.53 -0.84
N HIS A 57 10.24 4.09 0.24
CA HIS A 57 9.46 4.54 1.41
C HIS A 57 8.29 5.47 1.05
N GLY A 58 8.47 6.41 0.09
CA GLY A 58 7.41 7.31 -0.37
C GLY A 58 6.26 6.60 -1.10
N HIS A 59 6.58 5.64 -1.98
CA HIS A 59 5.59 4.83 -2.68
C HIS A 59 4.82 3.93 -1.71
N ALA A 60 5.53 3.32 -0.77
CA ALA A 60 4.91 2.47 0.24
C ALA A 60 3.97 3.26 1.16
N MET A 61 4.35 4.48 1.56
CA MET A 61 3.47 5.38 2.31
C MET A 61 2.24 5.82 1.50
N ALA A 62 2.36 5.99 0.19
CA ALA A 62 1.21 6.28 -0.67
C ALA A 62 0.20 5.11 -0.65
N ILE A 63 0.67 3.86 -0.77
CA ILE A 63 -0.20 2.68 -0.64
C ILE A 63 -0.80 2.59 0.76
N TYR A 64 0.00 2.81 1.80
CA TYR A 64 -0.50 2.85 3.18
C TYR A 64 -1.61 3.90 3.36
N ALA A 65 -1.50 5.08 2.74
CA ALA A 65 -2.55 6.10 2.77
C ALA A 65 -3.85 5.59 2.10
N THR A 66 -3.75 4.84 0.98
CA THR A 66 -4.92 4.22 0.34
C THR A 66 -5.66 3.23 1.23
N PHE A 67 -4.93 2.54 2.13
CA PHE A 67 -5.51 1.60 3.10
C PHE A 67 -6.29 2.32 4.20
N LYS A 68 -5.86 3.53 4.57
CA LYS A 68 -6.58 4.37 5.54
C LYS A 68 -7.75 5.14 4.92
N GLY A 69 -8.05 4.92 3.65
CA GLY A 69 -9.11 5.65 2.94
C GLY A 69 -8.77 7.11 2.61
N LYS A 70 -7.50 7.52 2.73
CA LYS A 70 -7.05 8.83 2.23
C LYS A 70 -6.73 8.71 0.75
N THR A 71 -7.64 9.22 -0.08
CA THR A 71 -7.51 9.26 -1.54
C THR A 71 -7.36 10.68 -2.10
N GLU A 72 -7.00 11.64 -1.25
CA GLU A 72 -6.92 13.08 -1.59
C GLU A 72 -5.49 13.63 -1.37
#